data_AF-A0A7C5QVQ2-F1
#
_entry.id   AF-A0A7C5QVQ2-F1
#
_cell.length_a   1.000
_cell.length_b   1.000
_cell.length_c   1.000
_cell.angle_alpha   90.00
_cell.angle_beta   90.00
_cell.angle_gamma   90.00
#
_symmetry.space_group_name_H-M   'P 1'
#
loop_
_entity.id
_entity.type
_entity.pdbx_description
1 polymer ?
#
loop_
_entity_poly.entity_id
_entity_poly.type
_entity_poly.pdbx_seq_one_letter_code
_entity_poly.pdbx_strand_id
1 'polypeptide(L)'
;MQAYLEHDHALAETVRLRDAEVDQLNDALLREMLGWMAAAPENVAPGVEVLFIAKNLERAGDRVGNIAEQARFLITGEISKHWAD
;
A
#
# COMPACT_ATOMS: atom_id res chain seq x y z
N MET A 1 9.89 -17.30 5.26
CA MET A 1 9.97 -18.75 4.94
C MET A 1 8.91 -19.59 5.62
N GLN A 2 8.23 -19.12 6.68
CA GLN A 2 7.23 -19.94 7.39
C GLN A 2 5.83 -19.90 6.74
N ALA A 3 5.46 -18.79 6.08
CA ALA A 3 4.22 -18.67 5.30
C ALA A 3 4.21 -19.40 3.94
N TYR A 4 5.19 -20.26 3.71
CA TYR A 4 5.55 -20.83 2.40
C TYR A 4 5.07 -22.26 2.19
N LEU A 5 4.78 -23.00 3.27
CA LEU A 5 4.49 -24.44 3.23
C LEU A 5 3.03 -24.79 3.51
N GLU A 6 2.30 -23.89 4.14
CA GLU A 6 0.85 -24.00 4.28
C GLU A 6 0.24 -23.15 3.17
N HIS A 7 -0.78 -23.64 2.46
CA HIS A 7 -1.56 -22.89 1.49
C HIS A 7 -2.28 -21.71 2.18
N ASP A 8 -1.51 -20.69 2.59
CA ASP A 8 -1.90 -19.75 3.62
C ASP A 8 -2.64 -18.57 2.99
N HIS A 9 -3.83 -18.90 2.50
CA HIS A 9 -4.87 -17.94 2.17
C HIS A 9 -5.06 -16.92 3.31
N ALA A 10 -4.81 -17.30 4.57
CA ALA A 10 -4.98 -16.41 5.72
C ALA A 10 -3.85 -15.38 5.83
N LEU A 11 -2.60 -15.72 5.52
CA LEU A 11 -1.52 -14.72 5.47
C LEU A 11 -1.65 -13.80 4.25
N ALA A 12 -2.01 -14.34 3.09
CA ALA A 12 -2.31 -13.53 1.90
C ALA A 12 -3.49 -12.57 2.17
N GLU A 13 -4.54 -13.06 2.83
CA GLU A 13 -5.67 -12.24 3.27
C GLU A 13 -5.27 -11.22 4.34
N THR A 14 -4.35 -11.58 5.25
CA THR A 14 -3.82 -10.64 6.24
C THR A 14 -3.03 -9.52 5.57
N VAL A 15 -2.21 -9.82 4.58
CA VAL A 15 -1.48 -8.81 3.79
C VAL A 15 -2.49 -7.92 3.04
N ARG A 16 -3.50 -8.50 2.40
CA ARG A 16 -4.57 -7.77 1.69
C ARG A 16 -5.36 -6.84 2.61
N LEU A 17 -5.72 -7.31 3.80
CA LEU A 17 -6.44 -6.49 4.79
C LEU A 17 -5.59 -5.33 5.30
N ARG A 18 -4.28 -5.56 5.49
CA ARG A 18 -3.34 -4.51 5.87
C ARG A 18 -3.10 -3.51 4.75
N ASP A 19 -3.12 -3.94 3.50
CA ASP A 19 -3.02 -3.05 2.34
C ASP A 19 -4.24 -2.13 2.24
N ALA A 20 -5.45 -2.69 2.41
CA ALA A 20 -6.68 -1.91 2.49
C ALA A 20 -6.71 -0.92 3.67
N GLU A 21 -6.07 -1.25 4.80
CA GLU A 21 -5.89 -0.33 5.92
C GLU A 21 -4.96 0.83 5.55
N VAL A 22 -3.86 0.55 4.85
CA VAL A 22 -2.92 1.59 4.36
C VAL A 22 -3.60 2.53 3.37
N ASP A 23 -4.43 2.01 2.46
CA ASP A 23 -5.22 2.83 1.53
C ASP A 23 -6.18 3.76 2.27
N GLN A 24 -6.91 3.25 3.27
CA GLN A 24 -7.83 4.05 4.08
C GLN A 24 -7.10 5.15 4.85
N LEU A 25 -5.90 4.84 5.38
CA LEU A 25 -5.06 5.82 6.06
C LEU A 25 -4.57 6.91 5.11
N ASN A 26 -4.20 6.56 3.88
CA ASN A 26 -3.79 7.52 2.86
C ASN A 26 -4.94 8.47 2.48
N ASP A 27 -6.14 7.94 2.30
CA ASP A 27 -7.33 8.74 2.02
C ASP A 27 -7.69 9.68 3.18
N ALA A 28 -7.56 9.21 4.43
CA ALA A 28 -7.77 10.02 5.62
C ALA A 28 -6.72 11.15 5.71
N LEU A 29 -5.45 10.83 5.51
CA LEU A 29 -4.36 11.79 5.48
C LEU A 29 -4.58 12.86 4.41
N LEU A 30 -4.98 12.47 3.20
CA LEU A 30 -5.27 13.42 2.13
C LEU A 30 -6.35 14.42 2.54
N ARG A 31 -7.46 13.93 3.11
CA ARG A 31 -8.56 14.79 3.59
C ARG A 31 -8.11 15.75 4.69
N GLU A 32 -7.31 15.27 5.63
CA GLU A 32 -6.77 16.08 6.71
C GLU A 32 -5.82 17.16 6.18
N MET A 33 -4.90 16.80 5.28
CA MET A 33 -3.98 17.75 4.65
C MET A 33 -4.72 18.79 3.82
N LEU A 34 -5.77 18.42 3.09
CA LEU A 34 -6.60 19.38 2.36
C LEU A 34 -7.26 20.39 3.30
N GLY A 35 -7.79 19.94 4.44
CA GLY A 35 -8.35 20.82 5.46
C GLY A 35 -7.31 21.77 6.06
N TRP A 36 -6.13 21.23 6.39
CA TRP A 36 -5.03 22.00 6.97
C TRP A 36 -4.46 23.06 5.99
N MET A 37 -4.34 22.72 4.71
CA MET A 37 -3.93 23.63 3.64
C MET A 37 -4.99 24.68 3.32
N ALA A 38 -6.28 24.32 3.40
CA ALA A 38 -7.36 25.28 3.21
C ALA A 38 -7.48 26.29 4.36
N ALA A 39 -7.07 25.92 5.57
CA ALA A 39 -7.11 26.80 6.74
C ALA A 39 -6.10 27.96 6.67
N ALA A 40 -4.95 27.77 6.01
CA ALA A 40 -3.94 28.82 5.86
C ALA A 40 -3.04 28.59 4.62
N PRO A 41 -2.89 29.55 3.69
CA PRO A 41 -2.09 29.40 2.46
C PRO A 41 -0.63 29.01 2.70
N GLU A 42 -0.04 29.44 3.82
CA GLU A 42 1.33 29.09 4.23
C GLU A 42 1.51 27.57 4.46
N ASN A 43 0.43 26.83 4.71
CA ASN A 43 0.47 25.38 4.92
C ASN A 43 0.51 24.60 3.61
N VAL A 44 0.26 25.23 2.44
CA VAL A 44 0.19 24.51 1.15
C VAL A 44 1.50 23.83 0.81
N ALA A 45 2.63 24.55 0.88
CA ALA A 45 3.94 23.98 0.57
C ALA A 45 4.32 22.80 1.49
N PRO A 46 4.30 22.92 2.83
CA PRO A 46 4.60 21.79 3.71
C PRO A 46 3.56 20.67 3.60
N GLY A 47 2.29 20.98 3.34
CA GLY A 47 1.25 19.98 3.11
C GLY A 47 1.52 19.12 1.88
N VAL A 48 1.97 19.74 0.79
CA VAL A 48 2.36 19.02 -0.43
C VAL A 48 3.58 18.11 -0.18
N GLU A 49 4.57 18.55 0.59
CA GLU A 49 5.73 17.71 0.94
C GLU A 49 5.33 16.47 1.74
N VAL A 50 4.44 16.61 2.72
CA VAL A 50 3.90 15.50 3.51
C VAL A 50 3.15 14.51 2.62
N LEU A 51 2.29 15.00 1.72
CA LEU A 51 1.58 14.16 0.75
C LEU A 51 2.54 13.39 -0.17
N PHE A 52 3.63 14.04 -0.60
CA PHE A 52 4.67 13.37 -1.39
C PHE A 52 5.35 12.24 -0.61
N ILE A 53 5.69 12.46 0.66
CA ILE A 53 6.30 11.43 1.51
C ILE A 53 5.33 10.24 1.66
N ALA A 54 4.07 10.51 2.00
CA ALA A 54 3.06 9.47 2.16
C ALA A 54 2.86 8.65 0.88
N LYS A 55 2.79 9.31 -0.28
CA LYS A 55 2.65 8.62 -1.56
C LYS A 55 3.86 7.77 -1.92
N ASN A 56 5.08 8.24 -1.61
CA ASN A 56 6.28 7.44 -1.83
C ASN A 56 6.32 6.19 -0.92
N LEU A 57 5.82 6.30 0.31
CA LEU A 57 5.73 5.17 1.23
C LEU A 57 4.75 4.10 0.74
N GLU A 58 3.57 4.51 0.26
CA GLU A 58 2.59 3.58 -0.34
C GLU A 58 3.17 2.85 -1.56
N ARG A 59 3.81 3.58 -2.48
CA ARG A 59 4.49 2.97 -3.64
C ARG A 59 5.61 2.00 -3.26
N ALA A 60 6.30 2.24 -2.14
CA ALA A 60 7.30 1.31 -1.64
C ALA A 60 6.64 0.02 -1.12
N GLY A 61 5.50 0.13 -0.42
CA GLY A 61 4.67 -1.01 0.00
C GLY A 61 4.18 -1.84 -1.18
N ASP A 62 3.58 -1.20 -2.18
CA ASP A 62 3.09 -1.86 -3.40
C ASP A 62 4.21 -2.62 -4.14
N ARG A 63 5.41 -2.03 -4.26
CA ARG A 63 6.57 -2.71 -4.85
C ARG A 63 6.99 -3.96 -4.09
N VAL A 64 6.93 -3.93 -2.75
CA VAL A 64 7.22 -5.11 -1.93
C VAL A 64 6.18 -6.20 -2.16
N GLY A 65 4.90 -5.83 -2.27
CA GLY A 65 3.82 -6.74 -2.67
C GLY A 65 4.10 -7.40 -4.02
N ASN A 66 4.43 -6.59 -5.04
CA ASN A 66 4.78 -7.05 -6.39
C ASN A 66 5.94 -8.06 -6.40
N ILE A 67 7.02 -7.79 -5.66
CA ILE A 67 8.14 -8.73 -5.55
C ILE A 67 7.72 -10.04 -4.89
N ALA A 68 6.88 -9.98 -3.85
CA ALA A 68 6.40 -11.17 -3.15
C ALA A 68 5.55 -12.06 -4.07
N GLU A 69 4.70 -11.46 -4.90
CA GLU A 69 3.92 -12.21 -5.89
C GLU A 69 4.78 -12.82 -6.99
N GLN A 70 5.76 -12.08 -7.51
CA GLN A 70 6.69 -12.62 -8.51
C GLN A 70 7.49 -13.81 -7.96
N ALA A 71 7.96 -13.71 -6.71
CA ALA A 71 8.61 -14.82 -6.03
C ALA A 71 7.66 -16.03 -5.89
N ARG A 72 6.38 -15.81 -5.59
CA ARG A 72 5.36 -16.87 -5.54
C ARG A 72 5.17 -17.53 -6.91
N PHE A 73 5.06 -16.75 -7.97
CA PHE A 73 4.89 -17.27 -9.34
C PHE A 73 6.08 -18.14 -9.77
N LEU A 74 7.31 -17.67 -9.52
CA LEU A 74 8.53 -18.43 -9.88
C LEU A 74 8.61 -19.80 -9.21
N ILE A 75 7.99 -19.96 -8.05
CA ILE A 75 8.00 -21.21 -7.28
C ILE A 75 6.83 -22.11 -7.65
N THR A 76 5.64 -21.54 -7.77
CA THR A 76 4.38 -22.30 -7.90
C THR A 76 3.91 -22.46 -9.35
N GLY A 77 4.37 -21.60 -10.26
CA GLY A 77 3.87 -21.52 -11.64
C GLY A 77 2.50 -20.86 -11.78
N GLU A 78 1.86 -20.43 -10.69
CA GLU A 78 0.50 -19.87 -10.70
C GLU A 78 0.50 -18.35 -10.61
N ILE A 79 -0.24 -17.68 -11.50
CA ILE A 79 -0.42 -16.21 -11.46
C ILE A 79 -1.49 -15.85 -10.42
N SER A 80 -1.17 -14.90 -9.55
CA SER A 80 -2.14 -14.31 -8.61
C SER A 80 -3.09 -13.42 -9.40
N LYS A 81 -4.41 -13.57 -9.21
CA LYS A 81 -5.42 -12.76 -9.90
C LYS A 81 -5.46 -11.30 -9.44
N HIS A 82 -4.71 -10.91 -8.41
CA HIS A 82 -4.89 -9.63 -7.75
C HIS A 82 -4.61 -8.41 -8.64
N TRP A 83 -3.85 -8.56 -9.73
CA TRP A 83 -3.51 -7.48 -10.68
C TRP A 83 -3.68 -7.87 -12.17
N ALA A 84 -4.59 -8.80 -12.46
CA ALA A 84 -4.93 -9.18 -13.83
C ALA A 84 -6.01 -8.27 -14.48
N ASP A 85 -6.54 -7.30 -13.73
CA ASP A 85 -7.51 -6.30 -14.19
C ASP A 85 -6.90 -4.89 -14.16
#